data_AF-A0A3N5PYH9-F1
#
_entry.id   AF-A0A3N5PYH9-F1
#
_cell.length_a   1.000
_cell.length_b   1.000
_cell.length_c   1.000
_cell.angle_alpha   90.00
_cell.angle_beta   90.00
_cell.angle_gamma   90.00
#
_symmetry.space_group_name_H-M   'P 1'
#
loop_
_entity.id
_entity.type
_entity.pdbx_description
1 polymer ?
#
loop_
_entity_poly.entity_id
_entity_poly.type
_entity_poly.pdbx_seq_one_letter_code
_entity_poly.pdbx_strand_id
1 'polypeptide(L)'
;FFVSFLFYLCYVLQFVILVAAFNNEMHFINFLWASTLVMFAKTFFPAVSLGELGVREGVSVFFLGQMGVSAAPAFNAALFIFFINILMPSLIGLIFLFKKNNA
;
A
#
# COMPACT_ATOMS: atom_id res chain seq x y z
N PHE A 1 7.40 -7.45 -19.37
CA PHE A 1 6.91 -6.06 -19.49
C PHE A 1 5.41 -5.96 -19.17
N PHE A 2 4.53 -6.66 -19.89
CA PHE A 2 3.07 -6.57 -19.69
C PHE A 2 2.60 -6.91 -18.25
N VAL A 3 3.14 -7.97 -17.65
CA VAL A 3 2.79 -8.39 -16.27
C VAL A 3 3.18 -7.31 -15.24
N SER A 4 4.35 -6.69 -15.40
CA SER A 4 4.82 -5.62 -14.50
C SER A 4 3.92 -4.39 -14.59
N PHE A 5 3.46 -4.06 -15.80
CA PHE A 5 2.52 -2.95 -16.01
C PHE A 5 1.15 -3.24 -15.36
N LEU A 6 0.63 -4.46 -15.52
CA LEU A 6 -0.63 -4.88 -14.87
C LEU A 6 -0.53 -4.85 -13.34
N PHE A 7 0.60 -5.30 -12.79
CA PHE A 7 0.84 -5.26 -11.35
C PHE A 7 0.88 -3.82 -10.82
N TYR A 8 1.59 -2.94 -11.53
CA TYR A 8 1.65 -1.51 -11.23
C TYR A 8 0.24 -0.89 -11.22
N LEU A 9 -0.54 -1.12 -12.28
CA LEU A 9 -1.89 -0.62 -12.42
C LEU A 9 -2.81 -1.13 -11.29
N CYS A 10 -2.73 -2.43 -10.99
CA CYS A 10 -3.50 -3.06 -9.92
C CYS A 10 -3.20 -2.41 -8.56
N TYR A 11 -1.92 -2.23 -8.23
CA TYR A 11 -1.52 -1.59 -6.98
C TYR A 11 -2.04 -0.16 -6.86
N VAL A 12 -1.88 0.65 -7.92
CA VAL A 12 -2.36 2.04 -7.95
C VAL A 12 -3.87 2.09 -7.77
N LEU A 13 -4.63 1.27 -8.51
CA LEU A 13 -6.08 1.21 -8.40
C LEU A 13 -6.54 0.79 -6.99
N GLN A 14 -5.93 -0.24 -6.41
CA GLN A 14 -6.23 -0.67 -5.04
C GLN A 14 -6.01 0.47 -4.04
N PHE A 15 -4.90 1.21 -4.18
CA PHE A 15 -4.57 2.29 -3.26
C PHE A 15 -5.53 3.47 -3.39
N VAL A 16 -5.87 3.89 -4.63
CA VAL A 16 -6.85 4.95 -4.88
C VAL A 16 -8.22 4.60 -4.30
N ILE A 17 -8.70 3.37 -4.50
CA ILE A 17 -10.00 2.93 -4.00
C ILE A 17 -10.03 2.94 -2.47
N LEU A 18 -8.96 2.48 -1.82
CA LEU A 18 -8.87 2.50 -0.36
C LEU A 18 -8.87 3.93 0.19
N VAL A 19 -8.06 4.83 -0.39
CA VAL A 19 -8.04 6.25 0.03
C VAL A 19 -9.41 6.89 -0.17
N ALA A 20 -10.06 6.66 -1.31
CA ALA A 20 -11.40 7.19 -1.58
C ALA A 20 -12.45 6.64 -0.59
N ALA A 21 -12.36 5.35 -0.23
CA ALA A 21 -13.26 4.73 0.74
C ALA A 21 -13.11 5.34 2.15
N PHE A 22 -11.89 5.69 2.57
CA PHE A 22 -11.65 6.29 3.89
C PHE A 22 -11.86 7.80 3.94
N ASN A 23 -11.60 8.52 2.85
CA ASN A 23 -11.70 9.98 2.81
C ASN A 23 -13.11 10.49 2.49
N ASN A 24 -14.01 9.64 1.99
CA ASN A 24 -15.41 9.95 1.62
C ASN A 24 -15.59 11.10 0.60
N GLU A 25 -14.49 11.71 0.15
CA GLU A 25 -14.42 12.70 -0.93
C GLU A 25 -13.72 12.11 -2.16
N MET A 26 -14.31 12.36 -3.34
CA MET A 26 -13.89 11.75 -4.60
C MET A 26 -13.00 12.68 -5.42
N HIS A 27 -11.77 12.95 -4.94
CA HIS A 27 -10.72 13.59 -5.73
C HIS A 27 -9.81 12.55 -6.40
N PHE A 28 -10.38 11.80 -7.35
CA PHE A 28 -9.75 10.62 -7.97
C PHE A 28 -8.40 10.92 -8.64
N ILE A 29 -8.27 12.09 -9.27
CA ILE A 29 -7.04 12.53 -9.94
C ILE A 29 -5.93 12.75 -8.91
N ASN A 30 -6.23 13.43 -7.80
CA ASN A 30 -5.25 13.69 -6.75
C ASN A 30 -4.75 12.39 -6.13
N PHE A 31 -5.65 11.46 -5.84
CA PHE A 31 -5.26 10.16 -5.29
C PHE A 31 -4.40 9.36 -6.26
N LEU A 32 -4.64 9.44 -7.56
CA LEU A 32 -3.83 8.76 -8.58
C LEU A 32 -2.39 9.31 -8.63
N TRP A 33 -2.24 10.64 -8.56
CA TRP A 33 -0.93 11.29 -8.45
C TRP A 33 -0.20 10.89 -7.16
N ALA A 34 -0.89 10.97 -6.01
CA ALA A 34 -0.32 10.54 -4.73
C ALA A 34 0.10 9.07 -4.74
N SER A 35 -0.72 8.18 -5.29
CA SER A 35 -0.42 6.74 -5.40
C SER A 35 0.88 6.47 -6.18
N THR A 36 1.04 7.20 -7.29
CA THR A 36 2.25 7.13 -8.14
C THR A 36 3.47 7.63 -7.38
N LEU A 37 3.36 8.75 -6.66
CA LEU A 37 4.44 9.31 -5.83
C LEU A 37 4.82 8.38 -4.68
N VAL A 38 3.84 7.77 -4.02
CA VAL A 38 4.07 6.77 -2.96
C VAL A 38 4.82 5.56 -3.52
N MET A 39 4.45 5.06 -4.70
CA MET A 39 5.17 3.95 -5.31
C MET A 39 6.58 4.35 -5.78
N PHE A 40 6.75 5.57 -6.28
CA PHE A 40 8.06 6.11 -6.64
C PHE A 40 8.98 6.22 -5.42
N ALA A 41 8.47 6.76 -4.31
CA ALA A 41 9.21 6.86 -3.05
C ALA A 41 9.64 5.49 -2.52
N LYS A 42 8.82 4.45 -2.67
CA LYS A 42 9.20 3.07 -2.33
C LYS A 42 10.42 2.57 -3.10
N THR A 43 10.66 3.05 -4.32
CA THR A 43 11.87 2.70 -5.10
C THR A 43 13.13 3.35 -4.53
N PHE A 44 13.00 4.54 -3.93
CA PHE A 44 14.11 5.30 -3.35
C PHE A 44 14.46 4.91 -1.93
N PHE A 45 13.49 4.42 -1.16
CA PHE A 45 13.69 3.95 0.21
C PHE A 45 13.65 2.41 0.24
N PRO A 46 14.74 1.71 -0.17
CA PRO A 46 14.80 0.26 -0.07
C PRO A 46 14.85 -0.17 1.40
N ALA A 47 13.71 -0.63 1.94
CA ALA A 47 13.55 -1.54 3.07
C ALA A 47 14.59 -1.51 4.21
N VAL A 48 14.93 -0.35 4.77
CA VAL A 48 15.81 -0.25 5.95
C VAL A 48 15.04 -0.39 7.28
N SER A 49 13.71 -0.55 7.26
CA SER A 49 12.89 -0.66 8.48
C SER A 49 12.26 -2.04 8.64
N LEU A 50 12.32 -2.59 9.86
CA LEU A 50 11.75 -3.87 10.29
C LEU A 50 10.30 -4.01 9.80
N GLY A 51 10.11 -4.68 8.66
CA GLY A 51 8.80 -5.05 8.14
C GLY A 51 8.05 -3.98 7.34
N GLU A 52 8.72 -2.96 6.77
CA GLU A 52 8.11 -1.95 5.86
C GLU A 52 7.00 -1.08 6.48
N LEU A 53 6.61 -1.35 7.73
CA LEU A 53 5.53 -0.72 8.47
C LEU A 53 6.06 0.56 9.12
N GLY A 54 5.56 1.71 8.67
CA GLY A 54 6.00 3.03 9.15
C GLY A 54 6.56 3.93 8.04
N VAL A 55 7.46 3.42 7.19
CA VAL A 55 7.95 4.20 6.03
C VAL A 55 6.85 4.34 5.00
N ARG A 56 6.18 3.24 4.66
CA ARG A 56 5.05 3.22 3.72
C ARG A 56 3.91 4.12 4.15
N GLU A 57 3.54 4.01 5.42
CA GLU A 57 2.49 4.79 6.06
C GLU A 57 2.87 6.27 6.08
N GLY A 58 4.07 6.61 6.55
CA GLY A 58 4.57 7.98 6.61
C GLY A 58 4.65 8.65 5.23
N VAL A 59 5.10 7.93 4.21
CA VAL A 59 5.15 8.40 2.82
C VAL A 59 3.73 8.67 2.29
N SER A 60 2.77 7.79 2.58
CA SER A 60 1.39 8.00 2.18
C SER A 60 0.76 9.22 2.84
N VAL A 61 0.95 9.38 4.15
CA VAL A 61 0.44 10.53 4.93
C VAL A 61 1.09 11.83 4.44
N PHE A 62 2.38 11.80 4.12
CA PHE A 62 3.10 12.97 3.61
C PHE A 62 2.55 13.44 2.26
N PHE A 63 2.46 12.55 1.27
CA PHE A 63 1.99 12.92 -0.07
C PHE A 63 0.49 13.21 -0.10
N LEU A 64 -0.34 12.40 0.57
CA LEU A 64 -1.79 12.63 0.61
C LEU A 64 -2.13 13.87 1.45
N GLY A 65 -1.37 14.15 2.51
CA GLY A 65 -1.51 15.37 3.31
C GLY A 65 -1.23 16.64 2.51
N GLN A 66 -0.26 16.62 1.59
CA GLN A 66 -0.03 17.73 0.65
C GLN A 66 -1.20 17.95 -0.33
N MET A 67 -2.07 16.96 -0.50
CA MET A 67 -3.25 17.04 -1.37
C MET A 67 -4.55 17.30 -0.60
N GLY A 68 -4.47 17.67 0.68
CA GLY A 68 -5.62 18.02 1.52
C GLY A 68 -6.31 16.84 2.19
N VAL A 69 -5.74 15.63 2.13
CA VAL A 69 -6.29 14.43 2.77
C VAL A 69 -5.82 14.38 4.22
N SER A 70 -6.73 14.05 5.14
CA SER A 70 -6.38 13.86 6.55
C SER A 70 -5.39 12.69 6.72
N ALA A 71 -4.55 12.74 7.76
CA ALA A 71 -3.55 11.69 8.02
C ALA A 71 -4.19 10.31 8.28
N ALA A 72 -5.37 10.27 8.90
CA ALA A 72 -6.07 9.03 9.24
C ALA A 72 -6.47 8.19 8.01
N PRO A 73 -7.18 8.72 6.98
CA PRO A 73 -7.51 7.95 5.79
C PRO A 73 -6.29 7.51 4.98
N ALA A 74 -5.24 8.34 4.92
CA ALA A 74 -3.99 8.00 4.25
C ALA A 74 -3.28 6.81 4.91
N PHE A 75 -3.14 6.86 6.24
CA PHE A 75 -2.59 5.78 7.05
C PHE A 75 -3.43 4.49 6.94
N ASN A 76 -4.75 4.58 7.07
CA ASN A 76 -5.60 3.40 6.97
C ASN A 76 -5.50 2.73 5.59
N ALA A 77 -5.45 3.51 4.50
CA ALA A 77 -5.31 2.96 3.15
C ALA A 77 -3.98 2.22 2.95
N ALA A 78 -2.86 2.79 3.43
CA ALA A 78 -1.54 2.18 3.31
C ALA A 78 -1.38 0.92 4.19
N LEU A 79 -1.99 0.92 5.37
CA LEU A 79 -2.08 -0.26 6.23
C LEU A 79 -2.93 -1.36 5.57
N PHE A 80 -4.12 -1.05 5.04
CA PHE A 80 -4.97 -2.05 4.39
C PHE A 80 -4.32 -2.68 3.15
N ILE A 81 -3.62 -1.89 2.31
CA ILE A 81 -2.92 -2.46 1.16
C ILE A 81 -1.76 -3.37 1.58
N PHE A 82 -1.09 -3.08 2.71
CA PHE A 82 -0.11 -3.99 3.32
C PHE A 82 -0.76 -5.28 3.81
N PHE A 83 -1.91 -5.19 4.47
CA PHE A 83 -2.65 -6.37 4.94
C PHE A 83 -3.02 -7.30 3.79
N ILE A 84 -3.55 -6.75 2.70
CA ILE A 84 -4.01 -7.53 1.54
C ILE A 84 -2.82 -8.14 0.78
N ASN A 85 -1.80 -7.32 0.48
CA ASN A 85 -0.74 -7.75 -0.44
C ASN A 85 0.44 -8.45 0.24
N ILE A 86 0.64 -8.28 1.55
CA ILE A 86 1.81 -8.83 2.27
C ILE A 86 1.38 -9.71 3.44
N LEU A 87 0.58 -9.19 4.37
CA LEU A 87 0.29 -9.94 5.61
C LEU A 87 -0.53 -11.21 5.34
N MET A 88 -1.61 -11.10 4.57
CA MET A 88 -2.50 -12.21 4.25
C MET A 88 -1.76 -13.38 3.53
N PRO A 89 -0.99 -13.14 2.44
CA PRO A 89 -0.22 -14.22 1.81
C PRO A 89 0.91 -14.75 2.72
N SER A 90 1.52 -13.91 3.56
CA SER A 90 2.53 -14.35 4.52
C SER A 90 1.95 -15.31 5.58
N LEU A 91 0.76 -15.00 6.12
CA LEU A 91 0.04 -15.87 7.06
C LEU A 91 -0.33 -17.21 6.41
N ILE A 92 -0.84 -17.19 5.18
CA ILE A 92 -1.17 -18.42 4.44
C ILE A 92 0.10 -19.25 4.20
N GLY A 93 1.20 -18.61 3.81
CA GLY A 93 2.51 -19.25 3.65
C GLY A 93 3.00 -19.88 4.95
N LEU A 94 2.83 -19.20 6.08
CA LEU A 94 3.20 -19.70 7.40
C LEU A 94 2.39 -20.96 7.79
N ILE A 95 1.07 -20.94 7.58
CA ILE A 95 0.20 -22.10 7.83
C ILE A 95 0.65 -23.30 6.99
N PHE A 96 1.00 -23.08 5.71
CA PHE A 96 1.48 -24.13 4.82
C PHE A 96 2.84 -24.69 5.25
N LEU A 97 3.73 -23.82 5.74
CA LEU A 97 5.05 -24.20 6.26
C LEU A 97 4.92 -25.09 7.51
N PHE A 98 4.09 -24.69 8.48
CA PHE A 98 3.85 -25.48 9.70
C PHE A 98 3.20 -26.83 9.39
N LYS A 99 2.32 -26.90 8.38
CA LYS A 99 1.71 -28.17 7.94
C LYS A 99 2.74 -29.15 7.35
N LYS A 100 3.76 -28.64 6.65
CA LYS A 100 4.81 -29.47 6.03
C LYS A 100 5.87 -29.94 7.02
N ASN A 101 6.13 -29.18 8.09
CA ASN A 101 7.12 -29.55 9.11
C ASN A 101 6.63 -30.63 10.09
N ASN A 102 5.32 -30.95 10.07
CA ASN A 102 4.69 -31.95 10.92
C ASN A 102 4.36 -33.25 10.15
N ALA A 103 4.97 -33.49 8.98
CA ALA A 103 4.87 -34.71 8.19
C ALA A 103 6.27 -35.32 8.00
#